data_AF-X6LL78-F1
#
_entry.id   AF-X6LL78-F1
#
_cell.length_a   1.000
_cell.length_b   1.000
_cell.length_c   1.000
_cell.angle_alpha   90.00
_cell.angle_beta   90.00
_cell.angle_gamma   90.00
#
_symmetry.space_group_name_H-M   'P 1'
#
loop_
_entity.id
_entity.type
_entity.pdbx_description
1 polymer ?
#
loop_
_entity_poly.entity_id
_entity_poly.type
_entity_poly.pdbx_seq_one_letter_code
_entity_poly.pdbx_strand_id
1 'polypeptide(L)'
;MISNENDMKDEKREFLKKAKFTLLCWKEEMSKLQQLWTWMTVNIYGSMIKIPSNEDILEEKKKRIEVLCRAVGVPKEKKDAITKELCDGQFKHYVLTYDNILKMVNIILNVRSNLPTVLMGETGCGKTALIKCLACATNTELEA
;
A
#
# COMPACT_ATOMS: atom_id res chain seq x y z
N MET A 1 -31.65 -21.38 -5.92
CA MET A 1 -31.42 -19.95 -6.18
C MET A 1 -30.06 -19.63 -5.58
N ILE A 2 -29.02 -19.62 -6.41
CA ILE A 2 -27.66 -19.32 -5.96
C ILE A 2 -27.55 -17.80 -6.00
N SER A 3 -27.72 -17.14 -4.86
CA SER A 3 -27.41 -15.72 -4.75
C SER A 3 -25.94 -15.56 -5.09
N ASN A 4 -25.67 -14.73 -6.10
CA ASN A 4 -24.35 -14.60 -6.70
C ASN A 4 -23.38 -14.09 -5.63
N GLU A 5 -22.18 -14.66 -5.54
CA GLU A 5 -21.17 -14.28 -4.52
C GLU A 5 -20.75 -12.80 -4.63
N ASN A 6 -21.04 -12.18 -5.78
CA ASN A 6 -20.90 -10.74 -6.01
C ASN A 6 -22.00 -9.90 -5.35
N ASP A 7 -23.26 -10.37 -5.31
CA ASP A 7 -24.37 -9.64 -4.66
C ASP A 7 -24.14 -9.50 -3.15
N MET A 8 -23.63 -10.57 -2.50
CA MET A 8 -23.30 -10.55 -1.07
C MET A 8 -22.12 -9.63 -0.73
N LYS A 9 -21.20 -9.39 -1.69
CA LYS A 9 -20.09 -8.44 -1.52
C LYS A 9 -20.58 -7.00 -1.64
N ASP A 10 -21.53 -6.74 -2.53
CA ASP A 10 -22.10 -5.41 -2.74
C ASP A 10 -23.03 -4.99 -1.59
N GLU A 11 -23.83 -5.91 -1.04
CA GLU A 11 -24.67 -5.63 0.13
C GLU A 11 -23.85 -5.27 1.38
N LYS A 12 -22.76 -6.00 1.65
CA LYS A 12 -21.81 -5.67 2.74
C LYS A 12 -21.12 -4.33 2.50
N ARG A 13 -20.75 -4.04 1.25
CA ARG A 13 -20.14 -2.75 0.85
C ARG A 13 -21.12 -1.61 1.11
N GLU A 14 -22.39 -1.80 0.77
CA GLU A 14 -23.46 -0.82 0.97
C GLU A 14 -23.76 -0.61 2.47
N PHE A 15 -23.80 -1.70 3.25
CA PHE A 15 -23.95 -1.63 4.71
C PHE A 15 -22.83 -0.78 5.34
N LEU A 16 -21.57 -1.04 5.00
CA LEU A 16 -20.44 -0.29 5.54
C LEU A 16 -20.47 1.19 5.11
N LYS A 17 -20.88 1.47 3.87
CA LYS A 17 -21.09 2.85 3.40
C LYS A 17 -22.19 3.55 4.20
N LYS A 18 -23.33 2.89 4.46
CA LYS A 18 -24.43 3.41 5.30
C LYS A 18 -23.95 3.70 6.73
N ALA A 19 -23.07 2.85 7.25
CA ALA A 19 -22.41 3.04 8.54
C ALA A 19 -21.26 4.08 8.52
N LYS A 20 -21.07 4.81 7.41
CA LYS A 20 -20.06 5.86 7.21
C LYS A 20 -18.60 5.39 7.30
N PHE A 21 -18.34 4.12 6.99
CA PHE A 21 -16.96 3.64 6.82
C PHE A 21 -16.40 4.07 5.47
N THR A 22 -15.14 4.53 5.47
CA THR A 22 -14.37 4.71 4.24
C THR A 22 -13.84 3.36 3.77
N LEU A 23 -14.12 3.00 2.52
CA LEU A 23 -13.79 1.70 1.96
C LEU A 23 -12.61 1.81 0.99
N LEU A 24 -11.48 1.19 1.34
CA LEU A 24 -10.29 1.10 0.48
C LEU A 24 -10.24 -0.28 -0.18
N CYS A 25 -10.68 -0.37 -1.44
CA CYS A 25 -10.74 -1.64 -2.18
C CYS A 25 -9.53 -1.81 -3.10
N TRP A 26 -8.78 -2.90 -2.92
CA TRP A 26 -7.52 -3.15 -3.66
C TRP A 26 -7.72 -3.63 -5.11
N LYS A 27 -8.88 -4.22 -5.42
CA LYS A 27 -9.12 -4.91 -6.71
C LYS A 27 -9.39 -3.93 -7.87
N GLU A 28 -10.14 -2.86 -7.61
CA GLU A 28 -10.53 -1.85 -8.62
C GLU A 28 -9.33 -1.04 -9.14
N GLU A 29 -8.32 -0.78 -8.29
CA GLU A 29 -7.12 -0.02 -8.64
C GLU A 29 -6.14 -0.85 -9.49
N MET A 30 -5.98 -2.14 -9.17
CA MET A 30 -5.04 -3.02 -9.85
C MET A 30 -5.51 -3.41 -11.26
N SER A 31 -6.81 -3.58 -11.50
CA SER A 31 -7.32 -3.93 -12.84
C SER A 31 -7.09 -2.82 -13.87
N LYS A 32 -7.18 -1.55 -13.48
CA LYS A 32 -6.86 -0.40 -14.35
C LYS A 32 -5.36 -0.35 -14.68
N LEU A 33 -4.53 -0.56 -13.66
CA LEU A 33 -3.08 -0.58 -13.81
C LEU A 33 -2.59 -1.76 -14.64
N GLN A 34 -3.19 -2.95 -14.50
CA GLN A 34 -2.88 -4.12 -15.35
C GLN A 34 -3.18 -3.85 -16.82
N GLN A 35 -4.34 -3.27 -17.15
CA GLN A 35 -4.70 -2.97 -18.54
C GLN A 35 -3.74 -1.95 -19.17
N LEU A 36 -3.39 -0.89 -18.43
CA LEU A 36 -2.39 0.09 -18.85
C LEU A 36 -1.00 -0.54 -19.00
N TRP A 37 -0.59 -1.40 -18.06
CA TRP A 37 0.69 -2.11 -18.13
C TRP A 37 0.75 -3.01 -19.36
N THR A 38 -0.29 -3.83 -19.61
CA THR A 38 -0.37 -4.67 -20.81
C THR A 38 -0.26 -3.83 -22.08
N TRP A 39 -0.94 -2.68 -22.15
CA TRP A 39 -0.86 -1.77 -23.29
C TRP A 39 0.54 -1.16 -23.45
N MET A 40 1.20 -0.74 -22.37
CA MET A 40 2.55 -0.19 -22.42
C MET A 40 3.59 -1.26 -22.79
N THR A 41 3.47 -2.48 -22.26
CA THR A 41 4.35 -3.61 -22.61
C THR A 41 4.30 -3.93 -24.09
N VAL A 42 3.11 -3.91 -24.70
CA VAL A 42 2.93 -4.22 -26.13
C VAL A 42 3.41 -3.08 -27.04
N ASN A 43 3.28 -1.82 -26.62
CA ASN A 43 3.55 -0.67 -27.50
C ASN A 43 4.92 0.01 -27.30
N ILE A 44 5.61 -0.21 -26.17
CA ILE A 44 6.82 0.57 -25.83
C ILE A 44 8.08 -0.31 -25.70
N TYR A 45 7.97 -1.61 -25.38
CA TYR A 45 9.13 -2.44 -25.05
C TYR A 45 9.79 -3.12 -26.26
N GLY A 46 10.33 -2.30 -27.15
CA GLY A 46 11.38 -2.70 -28.10
C GLY A 46 12.81 -2.45 -27.58
N SER A 47 12.97 -1.90 -26.38
CA SER A 47 14.27 -1.50 -25.81
C SER A 47 14.68 -2.37 -24.62
N MET A 48 15.94 -2.83 -24.66
CA MET A 48 16.59 -3.71 -23.68
C MET A 48 16.44 -3.17 -22.25
N ILE A 49 15.62 -3.83 -21.43
CA ILE A 49 15.49 -3.51 -20.00
C ILE A 49 16.80 -3.90 -19.32
N LYS A 50 17.60 -2.90 -18.91
CA LYS A 50 18.66 -3.16 -17.93
C LYS A 50 17.99 -3.60 -16.63
N ILE A 51 18.26 -4.83 -16.21
CA ILE A 51 17.86 -5.30 -14.89
C ILE A 51 18.63 -4.44 -13.89
N PRO A 52 17.94 -3.70 -13.01
CA PRO A 52 18.61 -2.85 -12.02
C PRO A 52 19.44 -3.73 -11.08
N SER A 53 20.59 -3.21 -10.66
CA SER A 53 21.41 -3.89 -9.66
C SER A 53 20.71 -3.88 -8.28
N ASN A 54 21.16 -4.73 -7.36
CA ASN A 54 20.64 -4.72 -5.99
C ASN A 54 20.85 -3.36 -5.30
N GLU A 55 21.94 -2.67 -5.63
CA GLU A 55 22.24 -1.33 -5.11
C GLU A 55 21.22 -0.31 -5.62
N ASP A 56 20.87 -0.35 -6.91
CA ASP A 56 19.86 0.54 -7.50
C ASP A 56 18.48 0.35 -6.85
N ILE A 57 18.10 -0.91 -6.57
CA ILE A 57 16.84 -1.26 -5.91
C ILE A 57 16.83 -0.72 -4.47
N LEU A 58 17.95 -0.87 -3.75
CA LEU A 58 18.07 -0.40 -2.38
C LEU A 58 18.01 1.14 -2.30
N GLU A 59 18.70 1.83 -3.19
CA GLU A 59 18.68 3.30 -3.29
C GLU A 59 17.28 3.82 -3.64
N GLU A 60 16.58 3.18 -4.57
CA GLU A 60 15.19 3.53 -4.89
C GLU A 60 14.25 3.28 -3.70
N LYS A 61 14.46 2.20 -2.95
CA LYS A 61 13.70 1.92 -1.72
C LYS A 61 13.93 3.01 -0.67
N LYS A 62 15.18 3.45 -0.46
CA LYS A 62 15.51 4.55 0.49
C LYS A 62 14.81 5.85 0.10
N LYS A 63 14.82 6.24 -1.18
CA LYS A 63 14.09 7.42 -1.68
C LYS A 63 12.60 7.34 -1.38
N ARG A 64 12.00 6.17 -1.58
CA ARG A 64 10.57 5.94 -1.29
C ARG A 64 10.25 5.98 0.20
N ILE A 65 11.15 5.45 1.04
CA ILE A 65 11.04 5.57 2.50
C ILE A 65 11.08 7.04 2.91
N GLU A 66 11.97 7.85 2.33
CA GLU A 66 12.05 9.28 2.61
C GLU A 66 10.72 10.00 2.30
N VAL A 67 10.15 9.73 1.12
CA VAL A 67 8.83 10.25 0.72
C VAL A 67 7.75 9.83 1.69
N LEU A 68 7.71 8.54 2.08
CA LEU A 68 6.75 8.03 3.05
C LEU A 68 6.90 8.75 4.39
N CYS A 69 8.10 8.77 4.98
CA CYS A 69 8.39 9.43 6.26
C CYS A 69 7.97 10.91 6.26
N ARG A 70 8.16 11.61 5.13
CA ARG A 70 7.71 13.00 4.97
C ARG A 70 6.18 13.10 4.93
N ALA A 71 5.51 12.26 4.15
CA ALA A 71 4.06 12.28 4.00
C ALA A 71 3.33 11.88 5.30
N VAL A 72 3.89 10.94 6.05
CA VAL A 72 3.33 10.49 7.33
C VAL A 72 3.67 11.43 8.49
N GLY A 73 4.57 12.40 8.31
CA GLY A 73 4.90 13.41 9.32
C GLY A 73 5.75 12.87 10.47
N VAL A 74 6.71 11.97 10.16
CA VAL A 74 7.59 11.36 11.16
C VAL A 74 8.67 12.35 11.63
N PRO A 75 8.95 12.44 12.94
CA PRO A 75 10.05 13.25 13.48
C PRO A 75 11.40 12.83 12.87
N LYS A 76 12.27 13.82 12.56
CA LYS A 76 13.53 13.55 11.85
C LYS A 76 14.44 12.60 12.63
N GLU A 77 14.36 12.64 13.95
CA GLU A 77 15.17 11.87 14.89
C GLU A 77 14.89 10.35 14.78
N LYS A 78 13.68 9.98 14.36
CA LYS A 78 13.28 8.57 14.20
C LYS A 78 13.52 8.02 12.80
N LYS A 79 13.83 8.87 11.81
CA LYS A 79 13.94 8.46 10.41
C LYS A 79 15.03 7.42 10.18
N ASP A 80 16.17 7.54 10.85
CA ASP A 80 17.29 6.61 10.67
C ASP A 80 16.94 5.22 11.20
N ALA A 81 16.31 5.15 12.37
CA ALA A 81 15.83 3.90 12.95
C ALA A 81 14.77 3.22 12.06
N ILE A 82 13.82 4.00 11.54
CA ILE A 82 12.77 3.51 10.63
C ILE A 82 13.38 3.02 9.31
N THR A 83 14.32 3.78 8.75
CA THR A 83 14.98 3.41 7.49
C THR A 83 15.75 2.11 7.66
N LYS A 84 16.47 1.95 8.77
CA LYS A 84 17.17 0.70 9.10
C LYS A 84 16.19 -0.48 9.22
N GLU A 85 15.08 -0.31 9.93
CA GLU A 85 14.08 -1.39 10.08
C GLU A 85 13.43 -1.76 8.74
N LEU A 86 13.18 -0.77 7.88
CA LEU A 86 12.60 -0.99 6.55
C LEU A 86 13.60 -1.59 5.54
N CYS A 87 14.89 -1.25 5.64
CA CYS A 87 15.93 -1.75 4.72
C CYS A 87 16.52 -3.09 5.16
N ASP A 88 16.80 -3.25 6.44
CA ASP A 88 17.59 -4.37 6.97
C ASP A 88 16.83 -5.22 7.99
N GLY A 89 15.73 -4.70 8.55
CA GLY A 89 14.89 -5.39 9.53
C GLY A 89 13.79 -6.23 8.90
N GLN A 90 12.63 -6.27 9.57
CA GLN A 90 11.54 -7.18 9.20
C GLN A 90 10.95 -6.93 7.80
N PHE A 91 11.20 -5.76 7.21
CA PHE A 91 10.71 -5.37 5.88
C PHE A 91 11.78 -5.32 4.80
N LYS A 92 12.95 -5.94 5.01
CA LYS A 92 14.03 -6.01 4.00
C LYS A 92 13.52 -6.36 2.59
N HIS A 93 12.67 -7.37 2.49
CA HIS A 93 12.10 -7.85 1.21
C HIS A 93 10.75 -7.21 0.84
N TYR A 94 10.26 -6.26 1.64
CA TYR A 94 9.03 -5.54 1.31
C TYR A 94 9.29 -4.54 0.18
N VAL A 95 8.55 -4.71 -0.92
CA VAL A 95 8.62 -3.79 -2.06
C VAL A 95 7.73 -2.58 -1.79
N LEU A 96 8.36 -1.45 -1.45
CA LEU A 96 7.65 -0.21 -1.25
C LEU A 96 7.36 0.44 -2.61
N THR A 97 6.13 0.35 -3.09
CA THR A 97 5.67 1.02 -4.32
C THR A 97 5.02 2.36 -4.00
N TYR A 98 4.94 3.27 -4.97
CA TYR A 98 4.19 4.51 -4.80
C TYR A 98 2.71 4.27 -4.49
N ASP A 99 2.12 3.22 -5.07
CA ASP A 99 0.76 2.77 -4.75
C ASP A 99 0.63 2.37 -3.26
N ASN A 100 1.58 1.61 -2.72
CA ASN A 100 1.61 1.27 -1.30
C ASN A 100 1.73 2.54 -0.44
N ILE A 101 2.57 3.49 -0.82
CA ILE A 101 2.73 4.77 -0.11
C ILE A 101 1.41 5.56 -0.11
N LEU A 102 0.75 5.70 -1.27
CA LEU A 102 -0.51 6.43 -1.37
C LEU A 102 -1.60 5.79 -0.52
N LYS A 103 -1.69 4.46 -0.51
CA LYS A 103 -2.62 3.73 0.37
C LYS A 103 -2.33 4.00 1.85
N MET A 104 -1.07 3.95 2.25
CA MET A 104 -0.64 4.25 3.61
C MET A 104 -0.98 5.69 4.03
N VAL A 105 -0.73 6.66 3.15
CA VAL A 105 -1.04 8.08 3.39
C VAL A 105 -2.56 8.29 3.53
N ASN A 106 -3.36 7.64 2.68
CA ASN A 106 -4.83 7.70 2.76
C ASN A 106 -5.34 7.13 4.10
N ILE A 107 -4.80 5.99 4.53
CA ILE A 107 -5.13 5.40 5.83
C ILE A 107 -4.82 6.38 6.97
N ILE A 108 -3.64 6.98 7.00
CA ILE A 108 -3.26 7.95 8.03
C ILE A 108 -4.16 9.18 8.00
N LEU A 109 -4.49 9.70 6.82
CA LEU A 109 -5.38 10.85 6.69
C LEU A 109 -6.76 10.55 7.27
N ASN A 110 -7.30 9.37 7.00
CA ASN A 110 -8.57 8.94 7.57
C ASN A 110 -8.49 8.81 9.09
N VAL A 111 -7.43 8.18 9.63
CA VAL A 111 -7.21 8.06 11.08
C VAL A 111 -7.15 9.45 11.73
N ARG A 112 -6.37 10.38 11.17
CA ARG A 112 -6.27 11.77 11.65
C ARG A 112 -7.60 12.53 11.59
N SER A 113 -8.48 12.13 10.68
CA SER A 113 -9.81 12.73 10.48
C SER A 113 -10.90 12.00 11.27
N ASN A 114 -10.55 11.03 12.13
CA ASN A 114 -11.48 10.17 12.86
C ASN A 114 -12.48 9.44 11.93
N LEU A 115 -12.04 9.08 10.72
CA LEU A 115 -12.84 8.36 9.74
C LEU A 115 -12.56 6.85 9.83
N PRO A 116 -13.56 6.04 10.22
CA PRO A 116 -13.37 4.61 10.33
C PRO A 116 -13.14 4.02 8.94
N THR A 117 -12.02 3.34 8.73
CA THR A 117 -11.58 2.86 7.41
C THR A 117 -11.47 1.35 7.38
N VAL A 118 -12.05 0.71 6.37
CA VAL A 118 -11.93 -0.73 6.12
C VAL A 118 -11.10 -0.96 4.86
N LEU A 119 -10.05 -1.76 5.02
CA LEU A 119 -9.19 -2.20 3.93
C LEU A 119 -9.70 -3.53 3.38
N MET A 120 -10.20 -3.52 2.14
CA MET A 120 -10.82 -4.68 1.50
C MET A 120 -9.97 -5.20 0.34
N GLY A 121 -9.97 -6.53 0.16
CA GLY A 121 -9.30 -7.20 -0.95
C GLY A 121 -9.20 -8.70 -0.69
N GLU A 122 -8.77 -9.46 -1.70
CA GLU A 122 -8.60 -10.92 -1.60
C GLU A 122 -7.50 -11.30 -0.59
N THR A 123 -7.53 -12.52 -0.07
CA THR A 123 -6.46 -13.04 0.79
C THR A 123 -5.14 -13.07 0.00
N GLY A 124 -4.02 -12.81 0.68
CA GLY A 124 -2.70 -12.76 0.02
C GLY A 124 -2.39 -11.47 -0.73
N CYS A 125 -3.31 -10.50 -0.85
CA CYS A 125 -3.04 -9.23 -1.55
C CYS A 125 -2.19 -8.20 -0.75
N GLY A 126 -1.57 -8.61 0.37
CA GLY A 126 -0.62 -7.77 1.11
C GLY A 126 -1.22 -6.75 2.10
N LYS A 127 -2.53 -6.75 2.37
CA LYS A 127 -3.20 -5.82 3.32
C LYS A 127 -2.51 -5.76 4.68
N THR A 128 -2.32 -6.92 5.31
CA THR A 128 -1.70 -7.01 6.64
C THR A 128 -0.25 -6.55 6.61
N ALA A 129 0.50 -6.88 5.55
CA ALA A 129 1.88 -6.43 5.38
C ALA A 129 1.96 -4.90 5.21
N LEU A 130 1.01 -4.29 4.48
CA LEU A 130 0.92 -2.84 4.33
C LEU A 130 0.69 -2.15 5.68
N ILE A 131 -0.26 -2.62 6.49
CA ILE A 131 -0.53 -2.03 7.81
C ILE A 131 0.65 -2.20 8.76
N LYS A 132 1.30 -3.36 8.77
CA LYS A 132 2.52 -3.57 9.58
C LYS A 132 3.67 -2.66 9.14
N CYS A 133 3.85 -2.48 7.83
CA CYS A 133 4.86 -1.57 7.28
C CYS A 133 4.55 -0.12 7.65
N LEU A 134 3.28 0.29 7.60
CA LEU A 134 2.82 1.61 8.03
C LEU A 134 3.06 1.87 9.52
N ALA A 135 2.80 0.87 10.37
CA ALA A 135 3.03 0.95 11.80
C ALA A 135 4.52 1.16 12.12
N CYS A 136 5.40 0.41 11.44
CA CYS A 136 6.85 0.62 11.52
C CYS A 136 7.25 2.01 11.02
N ALA A 137 6.73 2.44 9.86
CA ALA A 137 7.03 3.75 9.30
C ALA A 137 6.58 4.91 10.18
N THR A 138 5.54 4.73 11.01
CA THR A 138 5.04 5.76 11.95
C THR A 138 5.58 5.59 13.36
N ASN A 139 6.37 4.53 13.62
CA ASN A 139 6.79 4.12 14.97
C ASN A 139 5.59 3.99 15.93
N THR A 140 4.55 3.28 15.47
CA THR A 140 3.31 3.01 16.22
C THR A 140 3.16 1.52 16.44
N GLU A 141 2.63 1.11 17.59
CA GLU A 141 2.27 -0.28 17.86
C GLU A 141 0.87 -0.60 17.34
N LEU A 142 0.69 -1.80 16.79
CA LEU A 142 -0.61 -2.29 16.37
C LEU A 142 -1.22 -3.11 17.51
N GLU A 143 -2.45 -2.76 17.91
CA GLU A 143 -3.24 -3.59 18.79
C GLU A 143 -3.62 -4.90 18.08
N ALA A 144 -3.54 -6.01 18.82
CA ALA A 144 -3.72 -7.37 18.35
C ALA A 144 -5.17 -7.86 18.53
#